data_AF-A0A960GFN4-F1
#
_entry.id   AF-A0A960GFN4-F1
#
_cell.length_a   1.000
_cell.length_b   1.000
_cell.length_c   1.000
_cell.angle_alpha   90.00
_cell.angle_beta   90.00
_cell.angle_gamma   90.00
#
_symmetry.space_group_name_H-M   'P 1'
#
loop_
_entity.id
_entity.type
_entity.pdbx_description
1 polymer ?
#
loop_
_entity_poly.entity_id
_entity_poly.type
_entity_poly.pdbx_seq_one_letter_code
_entity_poly.pdbx_strand_id
1 'polypeptide(L)'
;PDLTVLMDMEPAGAVGQMAEKDRIEQVSGMNPQGVVVSSFKVPSVEELDHNYLWRYARRLPERGQVGIFNRSYYEEVLVARVHPEVIANQRLPARARGPHLWQHRYEDMVAFERHLVRNGIVVVKFFLHLSREEQRLRFLDRIDTPEKNWKFSAGDVRERAYWDDYQVAFEEAIRATATEDAPWYV
;
A
#
# COMPACT_ATOMS: atom_id res chain seq x y z
N PRO A 1 9.58 20.19 -14.04
CA PRO A 1 9.49 18.71 -14.03
C PRO A 1 8.29 18.25 -13.21
N ASP A 2 7.46 17.42 -13.82
CA ASP A 2 6.29 16.83 -13.17
C ASP A 2 6.75 15.87 -12.07
N LEU A 3 6.01 15.84 -10.96
CA LEU A 3 6.27 14.99 -9.81
C LEU A 3 5.69 13.60 -10.07
N THR A 4 6.35 12.52 -9.63
CA THR A 4 5.78 11.17 -9.78
C THR A 4 5.68 10.49 -8.42
N VAL A 5 4.49 10.03 -8.06
CA VAL A 5 4.28 9.13 -6.92
C VAL A 5 3.95 7.74 -7.45
N LEU A 6 4.82 6.78 -7.16
CA LEU A 6 4.59 5.37 -7.44
C LEU A 6 4.08 4.69 -6.18
N MET A 7 2.89 4.10 -6.25
CA MET A 7 2.32 3.33 -5.14
C MET A 7 2.35 1.88 -5.52
N ASP A 8 3.02 1.08 -4.70
CA ASP A 8 3.16 -0.34 -4.94
C ASP A 8 2.44 -1.13 -3.84
N MET A 9 1.48 -1.94 -4.28
CA MET A 9 0.70 -2.82 -3.42
C MET A 9 0.96 -4.28 -3.78
N GLU A 10 1.25 -5.05 -2.75
CA GLU A 10 1.46 -6.49 -2.87
C GLU A 10 0.39 -7.25 -2.06
N PRO A 11 0.01 -8.45 -2.49
CA PRO A 11 -0.83 -9.35 -1.68
C PRO A 11 -0.18 -9.62 -0.33
N ALA A 12 -0.99 -9.63 0.74
CA ALA A 12 -0.50 -9.87 2.09
C ALA A 12 0.32 -11.16 2.18
N GLY A 13 1.54 -11.06 2.73
CA GLY A 13 2.49 -12.16 2.84
C GLY A 13 3.33 -12.45 1.58
N ALA A 14 3.09 -11.80 0.44
CA ALA A 14 3.88 -12.06 -0.78
C ALA A 14 5.38 -11.74 -0.61
N VAL A 15 5.75 -10.74 0.20
CA VAL A 15 7.14 -10.36 0.44
C VAL A 15 7.38 -10.01 1.91
N GLY A 16 8.29 -10.74 2.57
CA GLY A 16 8.87 -10.33 3.85
C GLY A 16 9.68 -9.04 3.69
N GLN A 17 10.61 -8.74 4.60
CA GLN A 17 11.46 -7.52 4.55
C GLN A 17 12.34 -7.34 3.27
N MET A 18 12.20 -8.21 2.27
CA MET A 18 12.91 -8.19 0.98
C MET A 18 12.46 -7.08 0.02
N ALA A 19 11.28 -6.49 0.23
CA ALA A 19 10.74 -5.42 -0.63
C ALA A 19 11.66 -4.19 -0.71
N GLU A 20 12.47 -3.90 0.31
CA GLU A 20 13.31 -2.70 0.29
C GLU A 20 14.50 -2.82 -0.67
N LYS A 21 15.15 -4.00 -0.75
CA LYS A 21 16.36 -4.20 -1.58
C LYS A 21 16.04 -4.38 -3.06
N ASP A 22 15.01 -5.18 -3.39
CA ASP A 22 14.62 -5.47 -4.77
C ASP A 22 13.93 -4.26 -5.43
N ARG A 23 13.30 -3.37 -4.65
CA ARG A 23 12.69 -2.14 -5.17
C ARG A 23 13.70 -1.03 -5.38
N ILE A 24 14.78 -0.98 -4.60
CA ILE A 24 15.95 -0.15 -4.91
C ILE A 24 16.57 -0.59 -6.25
N GLU A 25 16.56 -1.88 -6.57
CA GLU A 25 17.00 -2.37 -7.89
C GLU A 25 16.08 -1.92 -9.04
N GLN A 26 14.76 -1.82 -8.85
CA GLN A 26 13.84 -1.25 -9.87
C GLN A 26 14.14 0.22 -10.20
N VAL A 27 14.66 1.00 -9.25
CA VAL A 27 15.13 2.37 -9.46
C VAL A 27 16.65 2.50 -9.61
N SER A 28 17.38 1.39 -9.78
CA SER A 28 18.85 1.39 -9.92
C SER A 28 19.36 2.18 -11.14
N GLY A 29 18.50 2.41 -12.13
CA GLY A 29 18.77 3.28 -13.28
C GLY A 29 18.49 4.77 -13.06
N MET A 30 17.91 5.16 -11.92
CA MET A 30 17.58 6.54 -11.59
C MET A 30 18.65 7.15 -10.69
N ASN A 31 18.90 8.46 -10.84
CA ASN A 31 19.77 9.17 -9.91
C ASN A 31 19.14 9.11 -8.50
N PRO A 32 19.81 8.49 -7.51
CA PRO A 32 19.26 8.32 -6.17
C PRO A 32 18.97 9.65 -5.46
N GLN A 33 19.57 10.76 -5.90
CA GLN A 33 19.23 12.11 -5.38
C GLN A 33 17.82 12.57 -5.78
N GLY A 34 17.22 11.96 -6.81
CA GLY A 34 15.88 12.28 -7.29
C GLY A 34 14.80 11.31 -6.85
N VAL A 35 15.11 10.30 -6.02
CA VAL A 35 14.15 9.26 -5.60
C VAL A 35 14.07 9.21 -4.09
N VAL A 36 12.84 9.26 -3.55
CA VAL A 36 12.57 9.12 -2.12
C VAL A 36 11.63 7.94 -1.89
N VAL A 37 12.08 6.95 -1.12
CA VAL A 37 11.28 5.78 -0.77
C VAL A 37 10.72 5.94 0.64
N SER A 38 9.40 5.78 0.80
CA SER A 38 8.70 5.77 2.09
C SER A 38 8.01 4.43 2.29
N SER A 39 8.45 3.69 3.31
CA SER A 39 7.86 2.40 3.69
C SER A 39 6.92 2.57 4.88
N PHE A 40 5.63 2.29 4.70
CA PHE A 40 4.62 2.46 5.74
C PHE A 40 4.42 1.16 6.52
N LYS A 41 4.43 1.25 7.85
CA LYS A 41 4.13 0.16 8.78
C LYS A 41 2.82 0.47 9.53
N VAL A 42 2.49 -0.33 10.53
CA VAL A 42 1.39 -0.04 11.47
C VAL A 42 1.50 1.41 11.97
N PRO A 43 0.40 2.19 11.96
CA PRO A 43 0.43 3.58 12.41
C PRO A 43 0.90 3.75 13.86
N SER A 44 1.66 4.81 14.12
CA SER A 44 2.04 5.24 15.46
C SER A 44 0.86 5.85 16.22
N VAL A 45 1.03 6.08 17.52
CA VAL A 45 0.02 6.76 18.35
C VAL A 45 -0.31 8.16 17.81
N GLU A 46 0.70 8.91 17.38
CA GLU A 46 0.52 10.23 16.76
C GLU A 46 -0.25 10.10 15.44
N GLU A 47 0.12 9.15 14.58
CA GLU A 47 -0.56 8.94 13.31
C GLU A 47 -2.04 8.56 13.50
N LEU A 48 -2.37 7.80 14.56
CA LEU A 48 -3.74 7.44 14.93
C LEU A 48 -4.56 8.61 15.49
N ASP A 49 -3.92 9.70 15.92
CA ASP A 49 -4.58 10.95 16.35
C ASP A 49 -4.93 11.88 15.16
N HIS A 50 -4.51 11.51 13.95
CA HIS A 50 -4.83 12.23 12.71
C HIS A 50 -5.79 11.42 11.83
N ASN A 51 -6.27 12.05 10.75
CA ASN A 51 -6.92 11.29 9.68
C ASN A 51 -5.89 10.40 8.96
N TYR A 52 -6.34 9.29 8.36
CA TYR A 52 -5.45 8.30 7.77
C TYR A 52 -4.54 8.84 6.64
N LEU A 53 -5.01 9.81 5.85
CA LEU A 53 -4.24 10.39 4.74
C LEU A 53 -3.07 11.25 5.21
N TRP A 54 -3.13 11.79 6.43
CA TRP A 54 -2.15 12.74 6.96
C TRP A 54 -0.71 12.23 6.87
N ARG A 55 -0.46 10.99 7.30
CA ARG A 55 0.89 10.42 7.30
C ARG A 55 1.47 10.26 5.90
N TYR A 56 0.62 10.02 4.91
CA TYR A 56 1.01 9.86 3.51
C TYR A 56 1.25 11.23 2.86
N ALA A 57 0.38 12.21 3.15
CA ALA A 57 0.55 13.58 2.69
C ALA A 57 1.89 14.20 3.17
N ARG A 58 2.32 13.87 4.39
CA ARG A 58 3.63 14.28 4.93
C ARG A 58 4.84 13.72 4.19
N ARG A 59 4.65 12.68 3.37
CA ARG A 59 5.71 11.96 2.65
C ARG A 59 5.66 12.16 1.15
N LEU A 60 4.81 13.05 0.66
CA LEU A 60 4.79 13.42 -0.75
C LEU A 60 6.17 13.97 -1.17
N PRO A 61 6.64 13.64 -2.38
CA PRO A 61 7.95 14.06 -2.86
C PRO A 61 8.04 15.57 -3.11
N GLU A 62 9.25 16.12 -3.00
CA GLU A 62 9.52 17.51 -3.38
C GLU A 62 9.56 17.68 -4.90
N ARG A 63 9.33 18.91 -5.40
CA ARG A 63 9.30 19.20 -6.84
C ARG A 63 10.55 18.67 -7.55
N GLY A 64 10.35 17.86 -8.58
CA GLY A 64 11.42 17.23 -9.35
C GLY A 64 11.93 15.89 -8.80
N GLN A 65 11.33 15.38 -7.72
CA GLN A 65 11.59 14.05 -7.20
C GLN A 65 10.51 13.05 -7.59
N VAL A 66 10.90 11.77 -7.55
CA VAL A 66 10.02 10.61 -7.59
C VAL A 66 9.85 10.09 -6.18
N GLY A 67 8.61 10.03 -5.70
CA GLY A 67 8.24 9.43 -4.43
C GLY A 67 7.77 8.00 -4.65
N ILE A 68 8.31 7.03 -3.92
CA ILE A 68 7.88 5.64 -3.95
C ILE A 68 7.27 5.30 -2.60
N PHE A 69 6.00 4.93 -2.61
CA PHE A 69 5.27 4.47 -1.44
C PHE A 69 5.28 2.94 -1.44
N ASN A 70 6.10 2.38 -0.56
CA ASN A 70 6.07 0.95 -0.23
C ASN A 70 5.01 0.72 0.84
N ARG A 71 3.89 0.13 0.40
CA ARG A 71 2.57 0.30 1.00
C ARG A 71 2.11 1.75 0.94
N SER A 72 0.81 1.98 0.99
CA SER A 72 0.24 3.31 0.76
C SER A 72 -1.01 3.50 1.59
N TYR A 73 -1.76 4.58 1.35
CA TYR A 73 -3.04 4.81 2.01
C TYR A 73 -4.08 3.76 1.65
N TYR A 74 -3.86 2.94 0.63
CA TYR A 74 -4.75 1.83 0.31
C TYR A 74 -4.76 0.72 1.37
N GLU A 75 -3.79 0.66 2.30
CA GLU A 75 -3.87 -0.24 3.46
C GLU A 75 -5.16 -0.03 4.27
N GLU A 76 -5.74 1.18 4.20
CA GLU A 76 -6.99 1.58 4.85
C GLU A 76 -8.25 1.03 4.19
N VAL A 77 -8.13 0.38 3.04
CA VAL A 77 -9.23 -0.35 2.36
C VAL A 77 -8.86 -1.79 2.03
N LEU A 78 -7.65 -2.22 2.41
CA LEU A 78 -7.14 -3.59 2.25
C LEU A 78 -7.08 -4.28 3.61
N VAL A 79 -5.98 -4.12 4.35
CA VAL A 79 -5.78 -4.68 5.68
C VAL A 79 -6.93 -4.29 6.62
N ALA A 80 -7.37 -3.03 6.59
CA ALA A 80 -8.47 -2.59 7.44
C ALA A 80 -9.81 -3.27 7.13
N ARG A 81 -10.00 -3.73 5.88
CA ARG A 81 -11.21 -4.39 5.41
C ARG A 81 -11.22 -5.87 5.78
N VAL A 82 -10.05 -6.52 5.75
CA VAL A 82 -9.87 -7.92 6.18
C VAL A 82 -9.85 -8.07 7.70
N HIS A 83 -9.30 -7.07 8.40
CA HIS A 83 -9.09 -7.07 9.85
C HIS A 83 -9.82 -5.89 10.51
N PRO A 84 -11.11 -6.06 10.90
CA PRO A 84 -11.94 -4.99 11.44
C PRO A 84 -11.39 -4.31 12.70
N GLU A 85 -10.52 -5.00 13.45
CA GLU A 85 -9.83 -4.44 14.62
C GLU A 85 -8.96 -3.24 14.26
N VAL A 86 -8.50 -3.13 13.01
CA VAL A 86 -7.74 -1.96 12.53
C VAL A 86 -8.62 -0.73 12.63
N ILE A 87 -9.86 -0.78 12.12
CA ILE A 87 -10.83 0.31 12.24
C ILE A 87 -11.23 0.55 13.70
N ALA A 88 -11.35 -0.51 14.50
CA ALA A 88 -11.69 -0.39 15.92
C ALA A 88 -10.60 0.35 16.72
N ASN A 89 -9.33 0.13 16.36
CA ASN A 89 -8.17 0.76 16.98
C ASN A 89 -7.90 2.17 16.46
N GLN A 90 -8.47 2.55 15.32
CA GLN A 90 -8.47 3.94 14.89
C GLN A 90 -9.36 4.77 15.82
N ARG A 91 -8.89 5.94 16.21
CA ARG A 91 -9.60 6.88 17.09
C ARG A 91 -10.73 7.64 16.36
N LEU A 92 -11.41 6.96 15.44
CA LEU A 92 -12.49 7.51 14.64
C LEU A 92 -13.73 7.74 15.50
N PRO A 93 -14.45 8.87 15.34
CA PRO A 93 -15.76 9.04 15.98
C PRO A 93 -16.75 8.01 15.43
N ALA A 94 -17.75 7.62 16.22
CA ALA A 94 -18.74 6.59 15.83
C ALA A 94 -19.44 6.91 14.49
N ARG A 95 -19.73 8.19 14.24
CA ARG A 95 -20.31 8.67 12.97
C ARG A 95 -19.46 8.36 11.73
N ALA A 96 -18.15 8.19 11.89
CA ALA A 96 -17.22 7.89 10.82
C ALA A 96 -17.00 6.38 10.62
N ARG A 97 -17.61 5.51 11.45
CA ARG A 97 -17.52 4.05 11.37
C ARG A 97 -18.84 3.41 10.88
N GLY A 98 -19.58 4.17 10.08
CA GLY A 98 -20.90 3.76 9.57
C GLY A 98 -20.82 2.78 8.37
N PRO A 99 -21.97 2.33 7.86
CA PRO A 99 -22.05 1.35 6.76
C PRO A 99 -21.42 1.85 5.45
N HIS A 100 -21.25 3.16 5.30
CA HIS A 100 -20.65 3.79 4.12
C HIS A 100 -19.13 4.03 4.25
N LEU A 101 -18.48 3.53 5.31
CA LEU A 101 -17.06 3.76 5.58
C LEU A 101 -16.17 3.51 4.35
N TRP A 102 -16.32 2.33 3.71
CA TRP A 102 -15.47 1.96 2.57
C TRP A 102 -15.72 2.82 1.35
N GLN A 103 -16.99 3.11 1.06
CA GLN A 103 -17.35 3.98 -0.05
C GLN A 103 -16.75 5.39 0.13
N HIS A 104 -16.88 5.96 1.34
CA HIS A 104 -16.28 7.25 1.65
C HIS A 104 -14.75 7.21 1.57
N ARG A 105 -14.10 6.12 2.01
CA ARG A 105 -12.65 5.95 1.87
C ARG A 105 -12.21 5.97 0.40
N TYR A 106 -12.93 5.30 -0.49
CA TYR A 106 -12.63 5.34 -1.94
C TYR A 106 -12.81 6.75 -2.50
N GLU A 107 -13.89 7.44 -2.15
CA GLU A 107 -14.15 8.82 -2.56
C GLU A 107 -13.05 9.79 -2.07
N ASP A 108 -12.65 9.67 -0.81
CA ASP A 108 -11.58 10.44 -0.19
C ASP A 108 -10.24 10.19 -0.89
N MET A 109 -9.91 8.93 -1.21
CA MET A 109 -8.69 8.56 -1.94
C MET A 109 -8.68 9.16 -3.35
N VAL A 110 -9.77 9.02 -4.10
CA VAL A 110 -9.89 9.60 -5.45
C VAL A 110 -9.82 11.13 -5.40
N ALA A 111 -10.44 11.75 -4.39
CA ALA A 111 -10.36 13.20 -4.20
C ALA A 111 -8.93 13.66 -3.88
N PHE A 112 -8.22 12.91 -3.04
CA PHE A 112 -6.83 13.17 -2.72
C PHE A 112 -5.94 13.05 -3.97
N GLU A 113 -6.02 11.94 -4.70
CA GLU A 113 -5.27 11.72 -5.94
C GLU A 113 -5.54 12.82 -6.97
N ARG A 114 -6.80 13.18 -7.17
CA ARG A 114 -7.19 14.28 -8.06
C ARG A 114 -6.61 15.62 -7.62
N HIS A 115 -6.56 15.87 -6.30
CA HIS A 115 -5.90 17.06 -5.77
C HIS A 115 -4.40 17.05 -6.08
N LEU A 116 -3.71 15.91 -5.91
CA LEU A 116 -2.29 15.77 -6.24
C LEU A 116 -2.03 16.04 -7.74
N VAL A 117 -2.81 15.43 -8.62
CA VAL A 117 -2.69 15.58 -10.09
C VAL A 117 -2.86 17.02 -10.52
N ARG A 118 -3.88 17.72 -10.03
CA ARG A 118 -4.08 19.15 -10.32
C ARG A 118 -2.91 20.04 -9.89
N ASN A 119 -2.08 19.59 -8.94
CA ASN A 119 -0.93 20.33 -8.44
C ASN A 119 0.40 19.87 -9.06
N GLY A 120 0.35 19.03 -10.10
CA GLY A 120 1.50 18.58 -10.89
C GLY A 120 2.15 17.31 -10.38
N ILE A 121 1.44 16.50 -9.58
CA ILE A 121 1.86 15.16 -9.17
C ILE A 121 1.16 14.12 -10.03
N VAL A 122 1.92 13.47 -10.89
CA VAL A 122 1.55 12.24 -11.58
C VAL A 122 1.47 11.11 -10.56
N VAL A 123 0.31 10.47 -10.45
CA VAL A 123 0.07 9.33 -9.56
C VAL A 123 -0.01 8.07 -10.42
N VAL A 124 0.83 7.08 -10.11
CA VAL A 124 0.81 5.77 -10.79
C VAL A 124 0.75 4.68 -9.74
N LYS A 125 -0.19 3.74 -9.90
CA LYS A 125 -0.46 2.69 -8.91
C LYS A 125 -0.23 1.32 -9.52
N PHE A 126 0.56 0.50 -8.85
CA PHE A 126 0.89 -0.86 -9.26
C PHE A 126 0.34 -1.86 -8.25
N PHE A 127 -0.41 -2.84 -8.73
CA PHE A 127 -0.79 -4.02 -7.98
C PHE A 127 0.05 -5.18 -8.50
N LEU A 128 1.01 -5.64 -7.70
CA LEU A 128 1.87 -6.75 -8.05
C LEU A 128 1.13 -8.07 -7.84
N HIS A 129 0.32 -8.44 -8.84
CA HIS A 129 -0.53 -9.62 -8.76
C HIS A 129 0.31 -10.91 -8.75
N LEU A 130 0.21 -11.66 -7.65
CA LEU A 130 0.87 -12.94 -7.46
C LEU A 130 -0.18 -14.04 -7.43
N SER A 131 0.08 -15.18 -8.08
CA SER A 131 -0.81 -16.33 -7.93
C SER A 131 -0.69 -16.95 -6.53
N ARG A 132 -1.76 -17.59 -6.05
CA ARG A 132 -1.77 -18.28 -4.77
C ARG A 132 -0.69 -19.37 -4.68
N GLU A 133 -0.39 -20.02 -5.81
CA GLU A 133 0.64 -21.05 -5.90
C GLU A 133 2.04 -20.43 -5.88
N GLU A 134 2.28 -19.36 -6.65
CA GLU A 134 3.56 -18.67 -6.63
C GLU A 134 3.87 -18.11 -5.24
N GLN A 135 2.87 -17.57 -4.52
CA GLN A 135 3.03 -17.18 -3.12
C GLN A 135 3.45 -18.36 -2.23
N ARG A 136 2.88 -19.56 -2.46
CA ARG A 136 3.22 -20.77 -1.70
C ARG A 136 4.68 -21.16 -1.94
N LEU A 137 5.10 -21.19 -3.20
CA LEU A 137 6.46 -21.53 -3.59
C LEU A 137 7.48 -20.58 -2.96
N ARG A 138 7.19 -19.27 -2.96
CA ARG A 138 8.03 -18.26 -2.29
C ARG A 138 8.08 -18.44 -0.77
N PHE A 139 7.00 -18.89 -0.14
CA PHE A 139 7.04 -19.20 1.29
C PHE A 139 7.90 -20.42 1.60
N LEU A 140 7.80 -21.49 0.80
CA LEU A 140 8.61 -22.68 0.98
C LEU A 140 10.10 -22.36 0.78
N ASP A 141 10.44 -21.64 -0.28
CA ASP A 141 11.81 -21.18 -0.54
C ASP A 141 12.41 -20.37 0.63
N ARG A 142 11.60 -19.57 1.34
CA ARG A 142 12.05 -18.82 2.53
C ARG A 142 12.26 -19.67 3.77
N ILE A 143 11.58 -20.81 3.89
CA ILE A 143 11.74 -21.75 5.00
C ILE A 143 12.94 -22.67 4.75
N ASP A 144 13.10 -23.07 3.48
CA ASP A 144 14.10 -24.05 3.08
C ASP A 144 15.49 -23.43 2.85
N THR A 145 15.58 -22.09 2.71
CA THR A 145 16.84 -21.35 2.54
C THR A 145 17.24 -20.65 3.84
N PRO A 146 18.25 -21.14 4.60
CA PRO A 146 18.66 -20.57 5.90
C PRO A 146 18.93 -19.06 5.88
N GLU A 147 19.49 -18.55 4.78
CA GLU A 147 19.82 -17.12 4.58
C GLU A 147 18.57 -16.24 4.40
N LYS A 148 17.40 -16.85 4.13
CA LYS A 148 16.11 -16.18 3.94
C LYS A 148 15.17 -16.37 5.14
N ASN A 149 15.48 -17.25 6.09
CA ASN A 149 14.62 -17.53 7.24
C ASN A 149 14.25 -16.29 8.06
N TRP A 150 15.15 -15.31 8.16
CA TRP A 150 14.87 -14.03 8.85
C TRP A 150 13.77 -13.20 8.19
N LYS A 151 13.43 -13.48 6.93
CA LYS A 151 12.36 -12.83 6.16
C LYS A 151 11.01 -13.52 6.31
N PHE A 152 10.96 -14.70 6.93
CA PHE A 152 9.73 -15.46 7.14
C PHE A 152 9.08 -15.04 8.46
N SER A 153 7.80 -14.67 8.42
CA SER A 153 7.03 -14.40 9.63
C SER A 153 5.86 -15.38 9.75
N ALA A 154 5.61 -15.88 10.97
CA ALA A 154 4.40 -16.64 11.25
C ALA A 154 3.11 -15.82 11.00
N GLY A 155 3.22 -14.49 11.00
CA GLY A 155 2.15 -13.59 10.57
C GLY A 155 1.79 -13.77 9.10
N ASP A 156 2.78 -13.99 8.22
CA ASP A 156 2.58 -14.11 6.77
C ASP A 156 1.73 -15.34 6.42
N VAL A 157 1.89 -16.43 7.20
CA VAL A 157 1.08 -17.65 7.07
C VAL A 157 -0.36 -17.41 7.53
N ARG A 158 -0.56 -16.60 8.58
CA ARG A 158 -1.91 -16.23 9.04
C ARG A 158 -2.62 -15.34 8.02
N GLU A 159 -1.92 -14.38 7.44
CA GLU A 159 -2.48 -13.53 6.37
C GLU A 159 -2.90 -14.34 5.14
N ARG A 160 -2.17 -15.42 4.81
CA ARG A 160 -2.54 -16.32 3.71
C ARG A 160 -3.91 -16.99 3.91
N ALA A 161 -4.38 -17.16 5.15
CA ALA A 161 -5.71 -17.72 5.40
C ALA A 161 -6.82 -16.80 4.89
N TYR A 162 -6.57 -15.48 4.81
CA TYR A 162 -7.49 -14.46 4.32
C TYR A 162 -7.31 -14.16 2.82
N TRP A 163 -6.70 -15.07 2.06
CA TRP A 163 -6.40 -14.87 0.64
C TRP A 163 -7.61 -14.36 -0.15
N ASP A 164 -8.73 -15.05 -0.02
CA ASP A 164 -9.95 -14.74 -0.77
C ASP A 164 -10.53 -13.37 -0.34
N ASP A 165 -10.48 -13.03 0.95
CA ASP A 165 -10.90 -11.71 1.47
C ASP A 165 -10.03 -10.58 0.92
N TYR A 166 -8.71 -10.79 0.84
CA TYR A 166 -7.81 -9.83 0.21
C TYR A 166 -8.09 -9.67 -1.28
N GLN A 167 -8.36 -10.75 -2.02
CA GLN A 167 -8.71 -10.64 -3.44
C GLN A 167 -9.94 -9.75 -3.65
N VAL A 168 -10.99 -9.96 -2.85
CA VAL A 168 -12.18 -9.10 -2.88
C VAL A 168 -11.83 -7.64 -2.58
N ALA A 169 -11.06 -7.40 -1.51
CA ALA A 169 -10.67 -6.04 -1.12
C ALA A 169 -9.83 -5.33 -2.22
N PHE A 170 -8.89 -6.05 -2.86
CA PHE A 170 -8.10 -5.54 -3.98
C PHE A 170 -8.96 -5.23 -5.19
N GLU A 171 -9.84 -6.15 -5.61
CA GLU A 171 -10.74 -5.95 -6.74
C GLU A 171 -11.64 -4.72 -6.56
N GLU A 172 -12.23 -4.56 -5.37
CA GLU A 172 -13.07 -3.41 -5.06
C GLU A 172 -12.27 -2.11 -5.01
N ALA A 173 -11.10 -2.11 -4.38
CA ALA A 173 -10.24 -0.92 -4.32
C ALA A 173 -9.81 -0.47 -5.71
N ILE A 174 -9.33 -1.39 -6.55
CA ILE A 174 -8.92 -1.08 -7.94
C ILE A 174 -10.11 -0.56 -8.73
N ARG A 175 -11.26 -1.25 -8.68
CA ARG A 175 -12.47 -0.85 -9.42
C ARG A 175 -12.97 0.53 -9.00
N ALA A 176 -12.94 0.85 -7.71
CA ALA A 176 -13.46 2.10 -7.19
C ALA A 176 -12.50 3.30 -7.41
N THR A 177 -11.21 3.05 -7.63
CA THR A 177 -10.18 4.10 -7.61
C THR A 177 -9.33 4.19 -8.88
N ALA A 178 -9.52 3.29 -9.86
CA ALA A 178 -8.90 3.42 -11.17
C ALA A 178 -9.52 4.62 -11.92
N THR A 179 -8.74 5.68 -12.09
CA THR A 179 -9.14 6.87 -12.85
C THR A 179 -8.16 7.15 -13.97
N GLU A 180 -8.55 7.95 -14.95
CA GLU A 180 -7.66 8.37 -16.04
C GLU A 180 -6.45 9.16 -15.51
N ASP A 181 -6.69 10.03 -14.53
CA ASP A 181 -5.68 10.88 -13.90
C ASP A 181 -4.74 10.11 -12.94
N ALA A 182 -5.20 9.00 -12.37
CA ALA A 182 -4.46 8.14 -11.44
C ALA A 182 -4.76 6.66 -11.73
N PRO A 183 -4.10 6.06 -12.73
CA PRO A 183 -4.38 4.71 -13.19
C PRO A 183 -3.82 3.63 -12.26
N TRP A 184 -4.44 2.44 -12.35
CA TRP A 184 -3.93 1.18 -11.81
C TRP A 184 -3.32 0.34 -12.92
N TYR A 185 -2.19 -0.29 -12.62
CA TYR A 185 -1.55 -1.33 -13.41
C TYR A 185 -1.52 -2.62 -12.59
N VAL A 186 -1.95 -3.72 -13.20
CA VAL A 186 -2.05 -5.06 -12.60
C VAL A 186 -1.15 -6.02 -13.35
#